data_AF-A0A9W6SL70-F1
#
_entry.id   AF-A0A9W6SL70-F1
#
_cell.length_a   1.000
_cell.length_b   1.000
_cell.length_c   1.000
_cell.angle_alpha   90.00
_cell.angle_beta   90.00
_cell.angle_gamma   90.00
#
_symmetry.space_group_name_H-M   'P 1'
#
loop_
_entity.id
_entity.type
_entity.pdbx_description
1 polymer ?
#
loop_
_entity_poly.entity_id
_entity_poly.type
_entity_poly.pdbx_seq_one_letter_code
_entity_poly.pdbx_strand_id
1 'polypeptide(L)'
;MTDTPTRLALAGRLLGDCAVLLAEGLVPGEVVPMLDEARAHYDAVGEDAGHAATLAVGRSTVAALALREAIESSQEVDGGWDHDDEALPLGGLDDCDEDGVTRPFAEEAVRAARAAFGADPADPLVPLQLGNALTWLGDGDGAVAALREALRRDPSDGLAATCLREFGAEAPRGEARARAGVFALLLDERRASNGEWSPDRRVFGDLAAARRAAEETVSLYDSGALERDELDSFLTLLLETHRPGEPVTSMDVVAAVPPLPALGPFVVAWPGVAAWTPEEALPVGRIVRLGGSTWFPG
;
A
#
# COMPACT_ATOMS: atom_id res chain seq x y z
N MET A 1 -19.68 17.41 10.42
CA MET A 1 -18.74 17.59 9.29
C MET A 1 -17.45 16.91 9.69
N THR A 2 -17.03 15.87 8.97
CA THR A 2 -15.75 15.19 9.19
C THR A 2 -14.60 16.13 8.82
N ASP A 3 -13.60 16.22 9.69
CA ASP A 3 -12.39 17.05 9.50
C ASP A 3 -11.40 16.41 8.52
N THR A 4 -10.46 17.22 8.01
CA THR A 4 -9.52 16.83 6.95
C THR A 4 -8.67 15.61 7.31
N PRO A 5 -8.00 15.54 8.48
CA PRO A 5 -7.20 14.36 8.85
C PRO A 5 -8.02 13.06 8.86
N THR A 6 -9.24 13.11 9.41
CA THR A 6 -10.13 11.94 9.45
C THR A 6 -10.56 11.49 8.06
N ARG A 7 -10.83 12.43 7.14
CA ARG A 7 -11.15 12.09 5.73
C ARG A 7 -9.98 11.40 5.03
N LEU A 8 -8.76 11.92 5.19
CA LEU A 8 -7.58 11.33 4.56
C LEU A 8 -7.27 9.94 5.08
N ALA A 9 -7.42 9.73 6.41
CA ALA A 9 -7.24 8.41 7.01
C ALA A 9 -8.31 7.41 6.55
N LEU A 10 -9.58 7.81 6.51
CA LEU A 10 -10.67 6.96 6.01
C LEU A 10 -10.49 6.59 4.54
N ALA A 11 -10.18 7.57 3.68
CA ALA A 11 -9.93 7.32 2.27
C ALA A 11 -8.77 6.35 2.06
N GLY A 12 -7.66 6.53 2.79
CA GLY A 12 -6.52 5.63 2.71
C GLY A 12 -6.83 4.20 3.14
N ARG A 13 -7.63 4.02 4.21
CA ARG A 13 -8.09 2.69 4.66
C ARG A 13 -8.99 2.01 3.63
N LEU A 14 -9.97 2.74 3.08
CA LEU A 14 -10.85 2.23 2.02
C LEU A 14 -10.03 1.74 0.81
N LEU A 15 -8.97 2.45 0.43
CA LEU A 15 -8.08 2.01 -0.65
C LEU A 15 -7.29 0.73 -0.28
N GLY A 16 -6.90 0.57 0.99
CA GLY A 16 -6.28 -0.66 1.47
C GLY A 16 -7.24 -1.84 1.41
N ASP A 17 -8.47 -1.66 1.87
CA ASP A 17 -9.50 -2.69 1.80
C ASP A 17 -9.81 -3.07 0.34
N CYS A 18 -9.91 -2.08 -0.58
CA CYS A 18 -10.03 -2.35 -2.01
C CYS A 18 -8.86 -3.16 -2.56
N ALA A 19 -7.63 -2.84 -2.17
CA ALA A 19 -6.44 -3.55 -2.62
C ALA A 19 -6.45 -5.02 -2.16
N VAL A 20 -6.87 -5.29 -0.91
CA VAL A 20 -7.04 -6.66 -0.41
C VAL A 20 -8.12 -7.41 -1.19
N LEU A 21 -9.30 -6.79 -1.38
CA LEU A 21 -10.40 -7.44 -2.13
C LEU A 21 -10.01 -7.79 -3.57
N LEU A 22 -9.27 -6.91 -4.25
CA LEU A 22 -8.77 -7.15 -5.60
C LEU A 22 -7.69 -8.24 -5.61
N ALA A 23 -6.80 -8.28 -4.60
CA ALA A 23 -5.76 -9.30 -4.49
C ALA A 23 -6.32 -10.71 -4.22
N GLU A 24 -7.38 -10.81 -3.43
CA GLU A 24 -7.97 -12.10 -3.05
C GLU A 24 -9.10 -12.54 -4.01
N GLY A 25 -9.55 -11.67 -4.92
CA GLY A 25 -10.63 -11.96 -5.89
C GLY A 25 -11.97 -12.31 -5.24
N LEU A 26 -12.19 -11.90 -3.98
CA LEU A 26 -13.23 -12.49 -3.13
C LEU A 26 -14.64 -11.98 -3.39
N VAL A 27 -14.82 -10.74 -3.85
CA VAL A 27 -16.17 -10.15 -3.95
C VAL A 27 -16.35 -9.22 -5.16
N PRO A 28 -16.93 -9.72 -6.26
CA PRO A 28 -17.32 -8.87 -7.39
C PRO A 28 -18.33 -7.79 -6.96
N GLY A 29 -18.03 -6.52 -7.26
CA GLY A 29 -18.97 -5.39 -7.12
C GLY A 29 -18.91 -4.60 -5.80
N GLU A 30 -18.08 -4.99 -4.83
CA GLU A 30 -17.87 -4.19 -3.60
C GLU A 30 -16.80 -3.09 -3.77
N VAL A 31 -15.83 -3.31 -4.66
CA VAL A 31 -14.69 -2.41 -4.88
C VAL A 31 -15.12 -1.03 -5.40
N VAL A 32 -16.01 -0.99 -6.41
CA VAL A 32 -16.41 0.28 -7.05
C VAL A 32 -17.06 1.27 -6.07
N PRO A 33 -18.07 0.87 -5.24
CA PRO A 33 -18.61 1.75 -4.21
C PRO A 33 -17.57 2.29 -3.23
N MET A 34 -16.60 1.47 -2.83
CA MET A 34 -15.55 1.86 -1.89
C MET A 34 -14.56 2.85 -2.52
N LEU A 35 -14.21 2.66 -3.79
CA LEU A 35 -13.40 3.62 -4.55
C LEU A 35 -14.12 4.97 -4.72
N ASP A 36 -15.42 4.96 -4.97
CA ASP A 36 -16.23 6.17 -5.06
C ASP A 36 -16.32 6.90 -3.70
N GLU A 37 -16.43 6.17 -2.60
CA GLU A 37 -16.40 6.74 -1.25
C GLU A 37 -15.02 7.36 -0.93
N ALA A 38 -13.92 6.64 -1.25
CA ALA A 38 -12.57 7.16 -1.09
C ALA A 38 -12.34 8.43 -1.92
N ARG A 39 -12.80 8.44 -3.17
CA ARG A 39 -12.76 9.61 -4.06
C ARG A 39 -13.53 10.79 -3.45
N ALA A 40 -14.75 10.56 -2.96
CA ALA A 40 -15.55 11.60 -2.30
C ALA A 40 -14.87 12.18 -1.06
N HIS A 41 -14.14 11.36 -0.29
CA HIS A 41 -13.33 11.84 0.82
C HIS A 41 -12.19 12.76 0.36
N TYR A 42 -11.44 12.39 -0.69
CA TYR A 42 -10.37 13.24 -1.23
C TYR A 42 -10.87 14.52 -1.92
N ASP A 43 -12.05 14.49 -2.54
CA ASP A 43 -12.65 15.66 -3.20
C ASP A 43 -13.22 16.66 -2.19
N ALA A 44 -13.67 16.18 -1.02
CA ALA A 44 -14.16 17.02 0.06
C ALA A 44 -13.05 17.75 0.83
N VAL A 45 -11.77 17.40 0.61
CA VAL A 45 -10.63 18.07 1.21
C VAL A 45 -10.19 19.22 0.29
N GLY A 46 -10.16 20.44 0.84
CA GLY A 46 -9.66 21.62 0.11
C GLY A 46 -8.17 21.51 -0.22
N GLU A 47 -7.71 22.31 -1.19
CA GLU A 47 -6.30 22.38 -1.58
C GLU A 47 -5.45 23.06 -0.48
N ASP A 48 -5.20 22.32 0.60
CA ASP A 48 -4.24 22.68 1.65
C ASP A 48 -2.83 22.23 1.23
N ALA A 49 -1.89 23.17 1.17
CA ALA A 49 -0.49 22.89 0.85
C ALA A 49 0.13 21.86 1.81
N GLY A 50 -0.36 21.74 3.05
CA GLY A 50 0.11 20.74 4.03
C GLY A 50 -0.24 19.29 3.66
N HIS A 51 -1.25 19.07 2.82
CA HIS A 51 -1.76 17.74 2.47
C HIS A 51 -1.76 17.48 0.95
N ALA A 52 -1.25 18.41 0.13
CA ALA A 52 -1.30 18.33 -1.32
C ALA A 52 -0.64 17.05 -1.88
N ALA A 53 0.51 16.64 -1.34
CA ALA A 53 1.16 15.39 -1.72
C ALA A 53 0.30 14.16 -1.38
N THR A 54 -0.23 14.09 -0.14
CA THR A 54 -1.14 13.02 0.28
C THR A 54 -2.37 12.93 -0.61
N LEU A 55 -2.99 14.07 -0.92
CA LEU A 55 -4.18 14.14 -1.78
C LEU A 55 -3.87 13.63 -3.18
N ALA A 56 -2.77 14.09 -3.76
CA ALA A 56 -2.41 13.74 -5.12
C ALA A 56 -2.06 12.25 -5.23
N VAL A 57 -1.29 11.70 -4.28
CA VAL A 57 -1.00 10.26 -4.26
C VAL A 57 -2.27 9.44 -3.99
N GLY A 58 -3.13 9.87 -3.07
CA GLY A 58 -4.41 9.21 -2.81
C GLY A 58 -5.31 9.14 -4.05
N ARG A 59 -5.47 10.25 -4.78
CA ARG A 59 -6.22 10.30 -6.04
C ARG A 59 -5.58 9.47 -7.14
N SER A 60 -4.25 9.43 -7.21
CA SER A 60 -3.51 8.54 -8.12
C SER A 60 -3.81 7.08 -7.81
N THR A 61 -3.82 6.69 -6.54
CA THR A 61 -4.15 5.32 -6.12
C THR A 61 -5.62 4.96 -6.38
N VAL A 62 -6.57 5.88 -6.16
CA VAL A 62 -7.98 5.68 -6.57
C VAL A 62 -8.05 5.32 -8.07
N ALA A 63 -7.40 6.11 -8.92
CA ALA A 63 -7.45 5.90 -10.37
C ALA A 63 -6.74 4.61 -10.79
N ALA A 64 -5.63 4.24 -10.13
CA ALA A 64 -4.91 2.99 -10.38
C ALA A 64 -5.74 1.76 -9.99
N LEU A 65 -6.40 1.77 -8.83
CA LEU A 65 -7.26 0.67 -8.40
C LEU A 65 -8.55 0.59 -9.23
N ALA A 66 -9.10 1.72 -9.68
CA ALA A 66 -10.24 1.74 -10.60
C ALA A 66 -9.89 1.16 -11.97
N LEU A 67 -8.69 1.44 -12.50
CA LEU A 67 -8.20 0.80 -13.70
C LEU A 67 -8.05 -0.71 -13.52
N ARG A 68 -7.43 -1.13 -12.41
CA ARG A 68 -7.29 -2.55 -12.08
C ARG A 68 -8.64 -3.26 -12.02
N GLU A 69 -9.58 -2.72 -11.24
CA GLU A 69 -10.94 -3.27 -11.17
C GLU A 69 -11.52 -3.41 -12.57
N ALA A 70 -11.45 -2.35 -13.38
CA ALA A 70 -12.08 -2.36 -14.70
C ALA A 70 -11.48 -3.44 -15.60
N ILE A 71 -10.17 -3.70 -15.49
CA ILE A 71 -9.48 -4.77 -16.22
C ILE A 71 -9.96 -6.14 -15.74
N GLU A 72 -9.92 -6.39 -14.42
CA GLU A 72 -10.29 -7.68 -13.84
C GLU A 72 -11.79 -7.99 -13.98
N SER A 73 -12.65 -6.98 -13.99
CA SER A 73 -14.10 -7.12 -14.10
C SER A 73 -14.57 -7.29 -15.55
N SER A 74 -13.87 -6.68 -16.51
CA SER A 74 -14.22 -6.77 -17.93
C SER A 74 -13.44 -7.85 -18.69
N GLN A 75 -12.34 -8.36 -18.15
CA GLN A 75 -11.42 -9.23 -18.87
C GLN A 75 -10.97 -10.41 -18.00
N GLU A 76 -10.89 -11.61 -18.58
CA GLU A 76 -10.30 -12.80 -17.94
C GLU A 76 -8.76 -12.70 -17.86
N VAL A 77 -8.23 -11.52 -17.58
CA VAL A 77 -6.79 -11.24 -17.46
C VAL A 77 -6.49 -11.09 -15.98
N ASP A 78 -5.73 -12.04 -15.44
CA ASP A 78 -5.11 -11.89 -14.12
C ASP A 78 -4.00 -10.84 -14.26
N GLY A 79 -4.27 -9.64 -13.75
CA GLY A 79 -3.29 -8.56 -13.77
C GLY A 79 -2.31 -8.79 -12.62
N GLY A 80 -1.04 -9.02 -12.93
CA GLY A 80 0.04 -9.13 -11.94
C GLY A 80 0.36 -7.81 -11.21
N TRP A 81 -0.65 -7.16 -10.62
CA TRP A 81 -0.56 -5.85 -9.96
C TRP A 81 0.15 -5.92 -8.60
N ASP A 82 0.11 -7.09 -7.95
CA ASP A 82 0.64 -7.30 -6.59
C ASP A 82 1.69 -8.41 -6.50
N HIS A 83 1.95 -9.12 -7.59
CA HIS A 83 2.88 -10.26 -7.62
C HIS A 83 4.20 -9.85 -8.25
N ASP A 84 5.31 -10.06 -7.53
CA ASP A 84 6.65 -9.74 -8.03
C ASP A 84 7.07 -10.59 -9.24
N ASP A 85 6.36 -11.70 -9.50
CA ASP A 85 6.70 -12.69 -10.52
C ASP A 85 5.92 -12.55 -11.84
N GLU A 86 4.80 -11.83 -11.85
CA GLU A 86 3.94 -11.67 -13.03
C GLU A 86 3.69 -10.19 -13.29
N ALA A 87 4.01 -9.72 -14.49
CA ALA A 87 3.76 -8.33 -14.88
C ALA A 87 2.44 -8.21 -15.63
N LEU A 88 1.94 -6.98 -15.73
CA LEU A 88 0.86 -6.68 -16.67
C LEU A 88 1.26 -7.05 -18.11
N PRO A 89 0.35 -7.66 -18.90
CA PRO A 89 0.62 -7.95 -20.29
C PRO A 89 0.94 -6.65 -21.05
N LEU A 90 1.99 -6.70 -21.86
CA LEU A 90 2.42 -5.56 -22.65
C LEU A 90 1.39 -5.20 -23.72
N GLY A 91 0.87 -3.97 -23.70
CA GLY A 91 -0.07 -3.49 -24.71
C GLY A 91 -1.49 -4.06 -24.57
N GLY A 92 -1.88 -4.49 -23.36
CA GLY A 92 -3.14 -5.19 -23.09
C GLY A 92 -4.44 -4.44 -23.49
N LEU A 93 -4.41 -3.13 -23.73
CA LEU A 93 -5.60 -2.40 -24.17
C LEU A 93 -6.09 -2.83 -25.56
N ASP A 94 -5.21 -2.97 -26.55
CA ASP A 94 -5.63 -3.16 -27.94
C ASP A 94 -6.16 -4.58 -28.21
N ASP A 95 -5.69 -5.57 -27.44
CA ASP A 95 -6.09 -6.98 -27.58
C ASP A 95 -7.23 -7.38 -26.63
N CYS A 96 -7.48 -6.62 -25.55
CA CYS A 96 -8.40 -7.04 -24.49
C CYS A 96 -9.52 -6.04 -24.18
N ASP A 97 -9.45 -4.77 -24.65
CA ASP A 97 -10.48 -3.73 -24.41
C ASP A 97 -11.34 -3.44 -25.66
N GLU A 98 -11.94 -4.48 -26.27
CA GLU A 98 -12.73 -4.34 -27.50
C GLU A 98 -13.88 -3.30 -27.38
N ASP A 99 -14.49 -3.22 -26.19
CA ASP A 99 -15.60 -2.31 -25.89
C ASP A 99 -15.14 -0.92 -25.42
N GLY A 100 -13.83 -0.70 -25.26
CA GLY A 100 -13.24 0.57 -24.82
C GLY A 100 -13.57 0.94 -23.38
N VAL A 101 -13.88 -0.04 -22.53
CA VAL A 101 -14.29 0.14 -21.12
C VAL A 101 -13.13 0.61 -20.27
N THR A 102 -11.93 0.04 -20.46
CA THR A 102 -10.77 0.30 -19.59
C THR A 102 -9.96 1.53 -20.01
N ARG A 103 -10.05 1.96 -21.28
CA ARG A 103 -9.32 3.14 -21.80
C ARG A 103 -9.54 4.42 -20.97
N PRO A 104 -10.77 4.84 -20.59
CA PRO A 104 -10.96 6.05 -19.80
C PRO A 104 -10.32 5.97 -18.41
N PHE A 105 -10.34 4.79 -17.77
CA PHE A 105 -9.69 4.58 -16.48
C PHE A 105 -8.18 4.66 -16.61
N ALA A 106 -7.61 4.14 -17.70
CA ALA A 106 -6.17 4.20 -17.94
C ALA A 106 -5.69 5.64 -18.20
N GLU A 107 -6.46 6.42 -18.97
CA GLU A 107 -6.18 7.84 -19.18
C GLU A 107 -6.34 8.66 -17.88
N GLU A 108 -7.31 8.33 -17.03
CA GLU A 108 -7.46 8.92 -15.69
C GLU A 108 -6.26 8.61 -14.81
N ALA A 109 -5.83 7.33 -14.74
CA ALA A 109 -4.67 6.90 -13.98
C ALA A 109 -3.39 7.61 -14.41
N VAL A 110 -3.15 7.75 -15.73
CA VAL A 110 -2.01 8.52 -16.25
C VAL A 110 -2.06 9.99 -15.82
N ARG A 111 -3.22 10.65 -15.92
CA ARG A 111 -3.37 12.06 -15.52
C ARG A 111 -3.16 12.24 -14.02
N ALA A 112 -3.78 11.39 -13.20
CA ALA A 112 -3.68 11.44 -11.74
C ALA A 112 -2.24 11.17 -11.27
N ALA A 113 -1.57 10.17 -11.84
CA ALA A 113 -0.18 9.87 -11.53
C ALA A 113 0.77 11.00 -11.94
N ARG A 114 0.58 11.63 -13.11
CA ARG A 114 1.38 12.81 -13.50
C ARG A 114 1.19 13.99 -12.54
N ALA A 115 -0.03 14.22 -12.07
CA ALA A 115 -0.30 15.27 -11.07
C ALA A 115 0.37 14.94 -9.72
N ALA A 116 0.27 13.69 -9.28
CA ALA A 116 0.90 13.21 -8.05
C ALA A 116 2.42 13.30 -8.11
N PHE A 117 3.02 13.00 -9.26
CA PHE A 117 4.46 13.09 -9.47
C PHE A 117 4.95 14.54 -9.37
N GLY A 118 4.14 15.50 -9.84
CA GLY A 118 4.41 16.92 -9.67
C GLY A 118 4.31 17.40 -8.20
N ALA A 119 3.40 16.79 -7.42
CA ALA A 119 3.19 17.13 -6.01
C ALA A 119 4.26 16.51 -5.08
N ASP A 120 4.67 15.27 -5.35
CA ASP A 120 5.75 14.58 -4.63
C ASP A 120 6.68 13.84 -5.60
N PRO A 121 7.74 14.50 -6.08
CA PRO A 121 8.72 13.89 -6.95
C PRO A 121 9.60 12.84 -6.24
N ALA A 122 9.47 12.58 -4.93
CA ALA A 122 10.26 11.54 -4.25
C ALA A 122 9.49 10.23 -4.07
N ASP A 123 8.19 10.23 -4.33
CA ASP A 123 7.31 9.07 -4.14
C ASP A 123 7.58 7.94 -5.16
N PRO A 124 7.85 6.69 -4.73
CA PRO A 124 8.08 5.56 -5.63
C PRO A 124 6.80 4.90 -6.18
N LEU A 125 5.66 5.06 -5.49
CA LEU A 125 4.38 4.47 -5.88
C LEU A 125 3.84 5.09 -7.16
N VAL A 126 3.88 6.42 -7.26
CA VAL A 126 3.33 7.17 -8.38
C VAL A 126 3.96 6.80 -9.73
N PRO A 127 5.31 6.78 -9.90
CA PRO A 127 5.90 6.38 -11.16
C PRO A 127 5.64 4.90 -11.52
N LEU A 128 5.44 4.01 -10.53
CA LEU A 128 4.99 2.64 -10.81
C LEU A 128 3.57 2.63 -11.36
N GLN A 129 2.62 3.31 -10.70
CA GLN A 129 1.23 3.42 -11.16
C GLN A 129 1.14 4.01 -12.57
N LEU A 130 1.95 5.04 -12.85
CA LEU A 130 2.10 5.61 -14.19
C LEU A 130 2.62 4.57 -15.18
N GLY A 131 3.66 3.81 -14.81
CA GLY A 131 4.21 2.74 -15.64
C GLY A 131 3.16 1.70 -16.02
N ASN A 132 2.42 1.19 -15.04
CA ASN A 132 1.36 0.20 -15.26
C ASN A 132 0.25 0.72 -16.17
N ALA A 133 -0.23 1.96 -15.94
CA ALA A 133 -1.26 2.55 -16.78
C ALA A 133 -0.78 2.80 -18.23
N LEU A 134 0.49 3.19 -18.42
CA LEU A 134 1.08 3.35 -19.76
C LEU A 134 1.33 2.00 -20.46
N THR A 135 1.73 0.96 -19.72
CA THR A 135 1.81 -0.41 -20.22
C THR A 135 0.46 -0.86 -20.76
N TRP A 136 -0.60 -0.60 -20.00
CA TRP A 136 -1.96 -0.91 -20.42
C TRP A 136 -2.31 -0.20 -21.74
N LEU A 137 -2.09 1.11 -21.80
CA LEU A 137 -2.32 1.93 -23.00
C LEU A 137 -1.42 1.60 -24.21
N GLY A 138 -0.46 0.67 -24.08
CA GLY A 138 0.50 0.34 -25.13
C GLY A 138 1.61 1.37 -25.35
N ASP A 139 1.74 2.39 -24.48
CA ASP A 139 2.85 3.34 -24.49
C ASP A 139 4.07 2.76 -23.77
N GLY A 140 4.75 1.83 -24.44
CA GLY A 140 5.90 1.12 -23.87
C GLY A 140 7.09 2.03 -23.55
N ASP A 141 7.37 3.04 -24.36
CA ASP A 141 8.45 3.99 -24.10
C ASP A 141 8.17 4.82 -22.84
N GLY A 142 6.92 5.29 -22.69
CA GLY A 142 6.46 5.98 -21.50
C GLY A 142 6.50 5.08 -20.25
N ALA A 143 6.06 3.82 -20.38
CA ALA A 143 6.08 2.85 -19.30
C ALA A 143 7.50 2.57 -18.80
N VAL A 144 8.45 2.31 -19.71
CA VAL A 144 9.88 2.11 -19.38
C VAL A 144 10.46 3.32 -18.65
N ALA A 145 10.13 4.54 -19.10
CA ALA A 145 10.59 5.76 -18.43
C ALA A 145 10.07 5.88 -17.00
N ALA A 146 8.79 5.58 -16.78
CA ALA A 146 8.15 5.64 -15.48
C ALA A 146 8.66 4.53 -14.53
N LEU A 147 8.78 3.29 -14.99
CA LEU A 147 9.29 2.17 -14.20
C LEU A 147 10.75 2.38 -13.76
N ARG A 148 11.60 2.95 -14.62
CA ARG A 148 12.95 3.37 -14.22
C ARG A 148 12.92 4.42 -13.12
N GLU A 149 11.92 5.30 -13.12
CA GLU A 149 11.79 6.34 -12.12
C GLU A 149 11.30 5.80 -10.76
N ALA A 150 10.45 4.77 -10.77
CA ALA A 150 10.11 3.98 -9.58
C ALA A 150 11.36 3.33 -8.98
N LEU A 151 12.14 2.59 -9.80
CA LEU A 151 13.36 1.90 -9.36
C LEU A 151 14.49 2.84 -8.93
N ARG A 152 14.55 4.08 -9.44
CA ARG A 152 15.48 5.08 -8.90
C ARG A 152 15.13 5.52 -7.48
N ARG A 153 13.87 5.45 -7.07
CA ARG A 153 13.42 5.82 -5.71
C ARG A 153 13.44 4.63 -4.78
N ASP A 154 12.98 3.49 -5.26
CA ASP A 154 13.05 2.22 -4.56
C ASP A 154 13.70 1.14 -5.46
N PRO A 155 15.04 0.97 -5.39
CA PRO A 155 15.74 -0.06 -6.14
C PRO A 155 15.36 -1.49 -5.74
N SER A 156 14.66 -1.68 -4.63
CA SER A 156 14.23 -3.00 -4.13
C SER A 156 12.82 -3.39 -4.58
N ASP A 157 12.18 -2.57 -5.41
CA ASP A 157 10.83 -2.81 -5.90
C ASP A 157 10.80 -3.95 -6.94
N GLY A 158 10.41 -5.15 -6.49
CA GLY A 158 10.37 -6.37 -7.28
C GLY A 158 9.45 -6.25 -8.50
N LEU A 159 8.19 -5.86 -8.26
CA LEU A 159 7.21 -5.59 -9.31
C LEU A 159 7.73 -4.59 -10.37
N ALA A 160 8.28 -3.45 -9.96
CA ALA A 160 8.80 -2.48 -10.94
C ALA A 160 9.97 -3.05 -11.77
N ALA A 161 10.83 -3.87 -11.15
CA ALA A 161 11.92 -4.56 -11.84
C ALA A 161 11.41 -5.62 -12.81
N THR A 162 10.40 -6.40 -12.42
CA THR A 162 9.74 -7.41 -13.27
C THR A 162 9.05 -6.76 -14.46
N CYS A 163 8.24 -5.72 -14.26
CA CYS A 163 7.62 -4.98 -15.35
C CYS A 163 8.68 -4.40 -16.32
N LEU A 164 9.78 -3.84 -15.81
CA LEU A 164 10.83 -3.27 -16.66
C LEU A 164 11.57 -4.36 -17.47
N ARG A 165 11.75 -5.56 -16.89
CA ARG A 165 12.37 -6.72 -17.54
C ARG A 165 11.50 -7.25 -18.68
N GLU A 166 10.18 -7.21 -18.57
CA GLU A 166 9.28 -7.59 -19.67
C GLU A 166 9.45 -6.68 -20.90
N PHE A 167 9.74 -5.40 -20.68
CA PHE A 167 10.15 -4.49 -21.76
C PHE A 167 11.58 -4.70 -22.28
N GLY A 168 12.31 -5.69 -21.77
CA GLY A 168 13.71 -5.95 -22.13
C GLY A 168 14.68 -4.85 -21.66
N ALA A 169 14.28 -4.04 -20.68
CA ALA A 169 15.07 -2.94 -20.17
C ALA A 169 15.77 -3.30 -18.85
N GLU A 170 17.00 -2.80 -18.68
CA GLU A 170 17.75 -3.00 -17.44
C GLU A 170 17.33 -2.03 -16.34
N ALA A 171 17.24 -2.55 -15.11
CA ALA A 171 17.04 -1.75 -13.91
C ALA A 171 18.16 -0.71 -13.74
N PRO A 172 17.81 0.54 -13.40
CA PRO A 172 18.82 1.56 -13.16
C PRO A 172 19.68 1.18 -11.95
N ARG A 173 20.99 1.43 -12.04
CA ARG A 173 21.86 1.43 -10.85
C ARG A 173 21.47 2.64 -10.01
N GLY A 174 20.82 2.41 -8.87
CA GLY A 174 20.22 3.47 -8.05
C GLY A 174 20.65 3.43 -6.61
N GLU A 175 20.83 4.61 -6.02
CA GLU A 175 20.78 4.84 -4.59
C GLU A 175 19.34 5.29 -4.26
N ALA A 176 18.70 4.63 -3.30
CA ALA A 176 17.34 4.98 -2.90
C ALA A 176 17.28 6.45 -2.45
N ARG A 177 16.29 7.19 -2.95
CA ARG A 177 16.05 8.56 -2.44
C ARG A 177 15.52 8.49 -1.02
N ALA A 178 15.96 9.42 -0.18
CA ALA A 178 15.47 9.55 1.18
C ALA A 178 13.96 9.81 1.16
N ARG A 179 13.21 8.99 1.90
CA ARG A 179 11.76 9.14 2.07
C ARG A 179 11.45 10.33 2.97
N ALA A 180 10.26 10.90 2.81
CA ALA A 180 9.77 11.99 3.65
C ALA A 180 9.16 11.44 4.95
N GLY A 181 9.64 11.96 6.08
CA GLY A 181 9.05 11.74 7.39
C GLY A 181 9.42 10.42 8.08
N VAL A 182 9.08 10.36 9.36
CA VAL A 182 9.20 9.21 10.25
C VAL A 182 7.86 8.49 10.29
N PHE A 183 7.88 7.17 10.15
CA PHE A 183 6.68 6.35 10.20
C PHE A 183 6.95 4.96 10.78
N ALA A 184 5.87 4.30 11.20
CA ALA A 184 5.86 2.92 11.59
C ALA A 184 5.09 2.10 10.56
N LEU A 185 5.57 0.89 10.27
CA LEU A 185 4.88 -0.10 9.46
C LEU A 185 4.48 -1.25 10.38
N LEU A 186 3.21 -1.65 10.29
CA LEU A 186 2.70 -2.83 10.97
C LEU A 186 2.29 -3.84 9.90
N LEU A 187 3.01 -4.96 9.84
CA LEU A 187 2.64 -6.10 9.05
C LEU A 187 1.96 -7.11 9.96
N ASP A 188 0.70 -7.40 9.66
CA ASP A 188 -0.15 -8.37 10.37
C ASP A 188 -0.48 -9.52 9.41
N GLU A 189 0.20 -10.65 9.55
CA GLU A 189 -0.11 -11.84 8.76
C GLU A 189 -0.91 -12.81 9.62
N ARG A 190 -2.19 -12.98 9.26
CA ARG A 190 -3.10 -13.86 9.97
C ARG A 190 -3.31 -15.12 9.16
N ARG A 191 -3.25 -16.25 9.85
CA ARG A 191 -3.52 -17.54 9.23
C ARG A 191 -5.01 -17.69 8.95
N ALA A 192 -5.38 -17.70 7.67
CA ALA A 192 -6.76 -17.93 7.23
C ALA A 192 -7.06 -19.44 7.15
N SER A 193 -6.12 -20.26 6.67
CA SER A 193 -6.29 -21.70 6.53
C SER A 193 -4.95 -22.47 6.63
N ASN A 194 -4.95 -23.77 6.33
CA ASN A 194 -3.71 -24.58 6.32
C ASN A 194 -2.84 -24.22 5.11
N GLY A 195 -1.96 -23.24 5.28
CA GLY A 195 -1.01 -22.79 4.26
C GLY A 195 -1.32 -21.43 3.66
N GLU A 196 -2.42 -20.80 4.06
CA GLU A 196 -2.85 -19.49 3.57
C GLU A 196 -2.76 -18.45 4.68
N TRP A 197 -2.04 -17.38 4.39
CA TRP A 197 -1.82 -16.23 5.25
C TRP A 197 -2.32 -15.00 4.50
N SER A 198 -3.15 -14.19 5.17
CA SER A 198 -3.63 -12.92 4.60
C SER A 198 -2.84 -11.78 5.28
N PRO A 199 -1.91 -11.13 4.55
CA PRO A 199 -1.10 -10.04 5.07
C PRO A 199 -1.87 -8.71 5.01
N ASP A 200 -2.10 -8.10 6.16
CA ASP A 200 -2.55 -6.72 6.29
C ASP A 200 -1.34 -5.78 6.52
N ARG A 201 -1.23 -4.74 5.70
CA ARG A 201 -0.07 -3.83 5.64
C ARG A 201 -0.49 -2.41 5.95
N ARG A 202 -0.25 -1.99 7.19
CA ARG A 202 -0.63 -0.66 7.69
C ARG A 202 0.57 0.24 7.92
N VAL A 203 0.44 1.52 7.58
CA VAL A 203 1.42 2.58 7.87
C VAL A 203 0.83 3.62 8.83
N PHE A 204 1.66 4.06 9.78
CA PHE A 204 1.29 5.02 10.81
C PHE A 204 2.32 6.14 10.89
N GLY A 205 1.86 7.39 10.89
CA GLY A 205 2.70 8.55 11.27
C GLY A 205 2.91 8.67 12.78
N ASP A 206 2.14 7.95 13.59
CA ASP A 206 2.21 7.94 15.06
C ASP A 206 2.52 6.54 15.59
N LEU A 207 3.63 6.39 16.30
CA LEU A 207 4.03 5.13 16.92
C LEU A 207 3.03 4.65 17.98
N ALA A 208 2.35 5.57 18.68
CA ALA A 208 1.32 5.18 19.66
C ALA A 208 0.08 4.59 18.99
N ALA A 209 -0.31 5.10 17.82
CA ALA A 209 -1.36 4.50 17.00
C ALA A 209 -0.95 3.10 16.51
N ALA A 210 0.27 2.92 16.00
CA ALA A 210 0.76 1.61 15.56
C ALA A 210 0.77 0.57 16.69
N ARG A 211 1.16 0.98 17.91
CA ARG A 211 1.14 0.10 19.09
C ARG A 211 -0.27 -0.32 19.47
N ARG A 212 -1.22 0.62 19.49
CA ARG A 212 -2.63 0.31 19.76
C ARG A 212 -3.20 -0.66 18.72
N ALA A 213 -2.92 -0.43 17.44
CA ALA A 213 -3.33 -1.32 16.36
C ALA A 213 -2.75 -2.74 16.54
N ALA A 214 -1.50 -2.86 16.97
CA ALA A 214 -0.87 -4.14 17.25
C ALA A 214 -1.48 -4.85 18.49
N GLU A 215 -1.76 -4.09 19.55
CA GLU A 215 -2.46 -4.60 20.74
C GLU A 215 -3.88 -5.07 20.39
N GLU A 216 -4.61 -4.32 19.56
CA GLU A 216 -5.94 -4.69 19.08
C GLU A 216 -5.89 -6.01 18.27
N THR A 217 -4.91 -6.19 17.38
CA THR A 217 -4.69 -7.45 16.66
C THR A 217 -4.43 -8.61 17.64
N VAL A 218 -3.54 -8.44 18.61
CA VAL A 218 -3.23 -9.48 19.61
C VAL A 218 -4.47 -9.84 20.43
N SER A 219 -5.27 -8.84 20.83
CA SER A 219 -6.48 -9.05 21.62
C SER A 219 -7.59 -9.81 20.90
N LEU A 220 -7.54 -9.94 19.56
CA LEU A 220 -8.44 -10.86 18.83
C LEU A 220 -8.29 -12.31 19.28
N TYR A 221 -7.14 -12.66 19.89
CA TYR A 221 -6.81 -14.00 20.35
C TYR A 221 -7.01 -14.21 21.86
N ASP A 222 -7.53 -13.21 22.59
CA ASP A 222 -7.78 -13.25 24.05
C ASP A 222 -8.99 -14.13 24.46
N SER A 223 -9.39 -15.08 23.62
CA SER A 223 -10.56 -15.96 23.83
C SER A 223 -10.45 -16.89 25.04
N GLY A 224 -9.24 -17.05 25.61
CA GLY A 224 -8.94 -17.99 26.69
C GLY A 224 -8.89 -19.46 26.25
N ALA A 225 -9.04 -19.75 24.96
CA ALA A 225 -8.92 -21.08 24.38
C ALA A 225 -7.57 -21.33 23.71
N LEU A 226 -6.86 -20.27 23.33
CA LEU A 226 -5.53 -20.31 22.72
C LEU A 226 -4.46 -20.10 23.79
N GLU A 227 -3.48 -20.99 23.86
CA GLU A 227 -2.30 -20.80 24.69
C GLU A 227 -1.31 -19.83 24.03
N ARG A 228 -0.54 -19.08 24.82
CA ARG A 228 0.47 -18.15 24.29
C ARG A 228 1.44 -18.85 23.35
N ASP A 229 1.92 -20.05 23.67
CA ASP A 229 2.87 -20.76 22.81
C ASP A 229 2.28 -21.17 21.45
N GLU A 230 0.96 -21.20 21.33
CA GLU A 230 0.26 -21.43 20.06
C GLU A 230 0.12 -20.15 19.21
N LEU A 231 0.25 -18.95 19.80
CA LEU A 231 0.00 -17.67 19.12
C LEU A 231 0.84 -17.49 17.84
N ASP A 232 2.12 -17.88 17.88
CA ASP A 232 3.04 -17.82 16.73
C ASP A 232 2.59 -18.72 15.55
N SER A 233 1.67 -19.66 15.78
CA SER A 233 1.11 -20.53 14.72
C SER A 233 -0.08 -19.91 13.97
N PHE A 234 -0.63 -18.80 14.51
CA PHE A 234 -1.83 -18.14 13.99
C PHE A 234 -1.58 -16.70 13.54
N LEU A 235 -0.54 -16.06 14.09
CA LEU A 235 -0.27 -14.64 13.91
C LEU A 235 1.24 -14.39 13.77
N THR A 236 1.61 -13.69 12.70
CA THR A 236 2.90 -13.00 12.59
C THR A 236 2.61 -11.51 12.66
N LEU A 237 3.25 -10.80 13.58
CA LEU A 237 3.03 -9.37 13.75
C LEU A 237 4.37 -8.64 13.89
N LEU A 238 4.74 -7.92 12.84
CA LEU A 238 6.01 -7.20 12.74
C LEU A 238 5.76 -5.69 12.76
N LEU A 239 6.40 -5.00 13.71
CA LEU A 239 6.43 -3.54 13.77
C LEU A 239 7.80 -3.03 13.36
N GLU A 240 7.86 -2.28 12.26
CA GLU A 240 9.07 -1.59 11.83
C GLU A 240 8.95 -0.09 12.05
N THR A 241 10.06 0.55 12.39
CA THR A 241 10.15 2.01 12.48
C THR A 241 11.20 2.53 11.53
N HIS A 242 10.78 3.49 10.71
CA HIS A 242 11.55 4.06 9.61
C HIS A 242 11.83 5.54 9.91
N ARG A 243 13.10 5.89 9.98
CA ARG A 243 13.58 7.27 10.18
C ARG A 243 14.54 7.63 9.04
N PRO A 244 14.40 8.81 8.41
CA PRO A 244 15.31 9.23 7.35
C PRO A 244 16.77 9.25 7.84
N GLY A 245 17.63 8.46 7.20
CA GLY A 245 19.06 8.41 7.50
C GLY A 245 19.46 7.52 8.68
N GLU A 246 18.51 6.86 9.34
CA GLU A 246 18.79 5.90 10.42
C GLU A 246 18.49 4.45 9.97
N PRO A 247 19.14 3.44 10.56
CA PRO A 247 18.78 2.05 10.34
C PRO A 247 17.32 1.78 10.75
N VAL A 248 16.64 0.93 9.96
CA VAL A 248 15.30 0.44 10.30
C VAL A 248 15.39 -0.36 11.60
N THR A 249 14.48 -0.06 12.53
CA THR A 249 14.33 -0.87 13.76
C THR A 249 13.08 -1.72 13.62
N SER A 250 13.25 -3.04 13.69
CA SER A 250 12.16 -4.02 13.57
C SER A 250 11.94 -4.73 14.90
N MET A 251 10.67 -4.98 15.23
CA MET A 251 10.24 -5.66 16.45
C MET A 251 9.20 -6.72 16.11
N ASP A 252 9.49 -7.96 16.47
CA ASP A 252 8.49 -9.03 16.53
C ASP A 252 7.57 -8.79 17.73
N VAL A 253 6.32 -8.42 17.45
CA VAL A 253 5.33 -8.06 18.47
C VAL A 253 4.84 -9.31 19.19
N VAL A 254 4.70 -10.43 18.49
CA VAL A 254 4.23 -11.68 19.09
C VAL A 254 5.27 -12.21 20.07
N ALA A 255 6.55 -12.19 19.69
CA ALA A 255 7.66 -12.53 20.58
C ALA A 255 7.77 -11.61 21.81
N ALA A 256 7.22 -10.39 21.73
CA ALA A 256 7.16 -9.45 22.85
C ALA A 256 5.99 -9.70 23.81
N VAL A 257 5.06 -10.61 23.48
CA VAL A 257 4.03 -11.07 24.42
C VAL A 257 4.67 -12.05 25.41
N PRO A 258 4.68 -11.76 26.73
CA PRO A 258 5.28 -12.63 27.73
C PRO A 258 4.64 -14.03 27.75
N PRO A 259 5.38 -15.07 28.20
CA PRO A 259 4.86 -16.44 28.27
C PRO A 259 3.78 -16.64 29.33
N LEU A 260 3.57 -15.65 30.22
CA LEU A 260 2.54 -15.67 31.26
C LEU A 260 1.72 -14.37 31.24
N PRO A 261 0.40 -14.44 31.38
CA PRO A 261 -0.40 -15.67 31.58
C PRO A 261 -0.43 -16.56 30.33
N ALA A 262 -0.52 -17.88 30.55
CA ALA A 262 -0.50 -18.86 29.44
C ALA A 262 -1.76 -18.76 28.57
N LEU A 263 -2.87 -18.36 29.17
CA LEU A 263 -4.12 -18.00 28.49
C LEU A 263 -4.30 -16.49 28.62
N GLY A 264 -4.97 -15.87 27.64
CA GLY A 264 -5.20 -14.43 27.63
C GLY A 264 -5.83 -13.85 28.91
N PRO A 265 -5.77 -12.51 29.10
CA PRO A 265 -5.40 -11.53 28.10
C PRO A 265 -3.89 -11.44 27.87
N PHE A 266 -3.50 -11.39 26.60
CA PHE A 266 -2.13 -11.18 26.16
C PHE A 266 -1.81 -9.70 26.20
N VAL A 267 -0.65 -9.36 26.76
CA VAL A 267 -0.19 -7.97 26.86
C VAL A 267 1.17 -7.86 26.18
N VAL A 268 1.31 -6.92 25.26
CA VAL A 268 2.58 -6.69 24.56
C VAL A 268 3.56 -5.92 25.46
N ALA A 269 4.77 -6.45 25.65
CA ALA A 269 5.82 -5.75 26.37
C ALA A 269 6.57 -4.79 25.43
N TRP A 270 6.17 -3.51 25.42
CA TRP A 270 6.80 -2.51 24.57
C TRP A 270 8.16 -2.02 25.10
N PRO A 271 9.20 -1.97 24.26
CA PRO A 271 10.43 -1.27 24.62
C PRO A 271 10.15 0.24 24.77
N GLY A 272 10.93 0.88 25.63
CA GLY A 272 10.92 2.33 25.80
C GLY A 272 11.48 3.02 24.55
N VAL A 273 10.62 3.31 23.58
CA VAL A 273 10.98 4.04 22.36
C VAL A 273 10.49 5.48 22.52
N ALA A 274 11.33 6.44 22.15
CA ALA A 274 10.98 7.85 22.15
C ALA A 274 9.82 8.13 21.18
N ALA A 275 8.84 8.91 21.62
CA ALA A 275 7.80 9.45 20.76
C ALA A 275 8.41 10.37 19.68
N TRP A 276 7.78 10.44 18.51
CA TRP A 276 8.19 11.32 17.42
C TRP A 276 7.34 12.58 17.43
N THR A 277 7.87 13.70 16.91
CA THR A 277 7.08 14.93 16.83
C THR A 277 6.18 14.92 15.57
N PRO A 278 5.04 15.61 15.59
CA PRO A 278 4.15 15.69 14.43
C PRO A 278 4.80 16.29 13.18
N GLU A 279 5.78 17.20 13.35
CA GLU A 279 6.46 17.85 12.23
C GLU A 279 7.42 16.90 11.49
N GLU A 280 7.93 15.88 12.17
CA GLU A 280 8.81 14.87 11.60
C GLU A 280 8.02 13.66 11.08
N ALA A 281 6.76 13.51 11.48
CA ALA A 281 5.91 12.38 11.14
C ALA A 281 5.48 12.38 9.66
N LEU A 282 5.25 11.18 9.15
CA LEU A 282 4.58 11.00 7.87
C LEU A 282 3.17 11.66 7.92
N PRO A 283 2.79 12.45 6.89
CA PRO A 283 1.49 13.09 6.85
C PRO A 283 0.33 12.09 6.99
N VAL A 284 -0.74 12.51 7.65
CA VAL A 284 -1.95 11.68 7.83
C VAL A 284 -2.52 11.23 6.48
N GLY A 285 -2.95 9.98 6.39
CA GLY A 285 -3.53 9.39 5.19
C GLY A 285 -2.54 9.10 4.06
N ARG A 286 -1.23 9.25 4.30
CA ARG A 286 -0.20 9.01 3.29
C ARG A 286 0.01 7.51 3.07
N ILE A 287 -0.26 7.07 1.85
CA ILE A 287 0.10 5.73 1.36
C ILE A 287 1.61 5.70 1.11
N VAL A 288 2.26 4.60 1.47
CA VAL A 288 3.70 4.42 1.30
C VAL A 288 3.96 3.18 0.46
N ARG A 289 4.88 3.27 -0.51
CA ARG A 289 5.43 2.09 -1.18
C ARG A 289 6.87 1.86 -0.73
N LEU A 290 7.14 0.63 -0.29
CA LEU A 290 8.43 0.21 0.24
C LEU A 290 8.60 -1.29 0.03
N GLY A 291 9.74 -1.68 -0.54
CA GLY A 291 10.16 -3.08 -0.64
C GLY A 291 9.18 -3.90 -1.49
N GLY A 292 8.70 -3.32 -2.59
CA GLY A 292 7.70 -3.93 -3.47
C GLY A 292 6.25 -3.91 -2.95
N SER A 293 6.04 -3.56 -1.68
CA SER A 293 4.71 -3.54 -1.05
C SER A 293 4.13 -2.13 -0.95
N THR A 294 2.81 -2.02 -1.12
CA THR A 294 2.04 -0.81 -0.83
C THR A 294 1.45 -0.92 0.58
N TRP A 295 1.66 0.12 1.39
CA TRP A 295 1.24 0.22 2.78
C TRP A 295 0.20 1.32 2.91
N PHE A 296 -0.96 0.96 3.45
CA PHE A 296 -2.10 1.86 3.55
C PHE A 296 -2.23 2.43 4.96
N PRO A 297 -2.77 3.64 5.13
CA PRO A 297 -2.96 4.24 6.46
C PRO A 297 -3.75 3.32 7.39
N GLY A 298 -3.26 3.13 8.63
CA GLY A 298 -3.94 2.34 9.66
C GLY A 298 -4.92 3.11 10.53
#